data_AF-G5AWY0-F1
#
_entry.id   AF-G5AWY0-F1
#
_cell.length_a   1.000
_cell.length_b   1.000
_cell.length_c   1.000
_cell.angle_alpha   90.00
_cell.angle_beta   90.00
_cell.angle_gamma   90.00
#
_symmetry.space_group_name_H-M   'P 1'
#
loop_
_entity.id
_entity.type
_entity.pdbx_description
1 polymer ?
#
loop_
_entity_poly.entity_id
_entity_poly.type
_entity_poly.pdbx_seq_one_letter_code
_entity_poly.pdbx_strand_id
1 'polypeptide(L)'
;MALAHDLYGTPASRLDSFVAQWLQPSRKWKEEVLEVVRTVEQYLRQEFFYWERGLDQEVRVLKVVKVGSFGNGTVLRGTTDVELVVFLSCFHSFQEEAKQHQAILRLLRKKVCCCQDLVDLGLSDLSVAQGVPDALIFTIQAGETEEPINVTIIPAYGVLGPSVPNSKPPPEIYVSLIKAYGYPGNFSPSFSELQRNFIKHRPTKLKSFLRLVKHWYQQYVKAKCPRANLPPPYALELLAIYAWEMGTEEEESFSLAEGLTTVMELLQDAELICIYWTKYYTLQHPVIEGAVRKQLKKERPIILDPADPTHNVAEGYRWDIMAQRACQCLKQDCCYDTNDTPVPAWNVKRARDIQLTVEQWGHSDLILRMNPYESIKKLKEKIRRSRGYAGLQRLSFQEPGGERQLLSSHCSLAYYGIFSDTHICLLDTVSPEIQVFVKNPDGRSHAYATHPYHLILGLKQKIEDRQGLPSKQQQLEFRGQVLQNWFNFSCYGIQDSDTIILSKKKEEALFPSS
;
A
#
# COMPACT_ATOMS: atom_id res chain seq x y z
N MET A 1 -4.35 28.41 -31.74
CA MET A 1 -4.19 27.23 -30.87
C MET A 1 -2.76 26.71 -31.04
N ALA A 2 -1.87 27.00 -30.10
CA ALA A 2 -0.52 26.42 -30.14
C ALA A 2 -0.65 24.91 -29.91
N LEU A 3 -0.13 24.09 -30.83
CA LEU A 3 -0.01 22.65 -30.65
C LEU A 3 0.68 22.39 -29.31
N ALA A 4 -0.03 21.75 -28.37
CA ALA A 4 0.57 21.33 -27.11
C ALA A 4 1.78 20.44 -27.46
N HIS A 5 2.96 20.80 -26.95
CA HIS A 5 4.15 20.00 -27.16
C HIS A 5 3.90 18.59 -26.62
N ASP A 6 4.20 17.56 -27.41
CA ASP A 6 3.96 16.16 -27.06
C ASP A 6 4.93 15.72 -25.95
N LEU A 7 4.42 15.16 -24.85
CA LEU A 7 5.25 14.60 -23.77
C LEU A 7 6.17 13.52 -24.31
N TYR A 8 5.70 12.67 -25.21
CA TYR A 8 6.47 11.54 -25.73
C TYR A 8 7.68 11.96 -26.56
N GLY A 9 7.62 13.11 -27.24
CA GLY A 9 8.76 13.70 -27.95
C GLY A 9 9.60 14.67 -27.11
N THR A 10 9.38 14.72 -25.79
CA THR A 10 10.14 15.59 -24.88
C THR A 10 11.22 14.76 -24.19
N PRO A 11 12.52 15.05 -24.40
CA PRO A 11 13.61 14.31 -23.74
C PRO A 11 13.52 14.38 -22.21
N ALA A 12 13.95 13.32 -21.52
CA ALA A 12 13.94 13.23 -20.06
C ALA A 12 14.55 14.46 -19.35
N SER A 13 15.65 14.99 -19.89
CA SER A 13 16.36 16.16 -19.34
C SER A 13 15.57 17.47 -19.42
N ARG A 14 14.50 17.52 -20.23
CA ARG A 14 13.67 18.71 -20.45
C ARG A 14 12.31 18.65 -19.74
N LEU A 15 12.03 17.60 -18.97
CA LEU A 15 10.73 17.43 -18.32
C LEU A 15 10.40 18.56 -17.33
N ASP A 16 11.36 19.07 -16.55
CA ASP A 16 11.13 20.22 -15.67
C ASP A 16 10.68 21.47 -16.48
N SER A 17 11.36 21.74 -17.59
CA SER A 17 10.99 22.83 -18.52
C SER A 17 9.59 22.60 -19.12
N PHE A 18 9.29 21.36 -19.50
CA PHE A 18 7.99 21.00 -20.04
C PHE A 18 6.85 21.27 -19.06
N VAL A 19 7.01 20.85 -17.80
CA VAL A 19 6.01 21.10 -16.75
C VAL A 19 5.82 22.60 -16.54
N ALA A 20 6.90 23.36 -16.43
CA ALA A 20 6.84 24.81 -16.19
C ALA A 20 6.17 25.58 -17.34
N GLN A 21 6.45 25.23 -18.59
CA GLN A 21 5.98 25.97 -19.76
C GLN A 21 4.58 25.56 -20.23
N TRP A 22 4.24 24.27 -20.12
CA TRP A 22 3.06 23.69 -20.76
C TRP A 22 1.99 23.23 -19.77
N LEU A 23 2.36 22.73 -18.60
CA LEU A 23 1.41 22.14 -17.66
C LEU A 23 0.94 23.09 -16.57
N GLN A 24 1.77 24.06 -16.16
CA GLN A 24 1.38 25.01 -15.13
C GLN A 24 0.35 26.02 -15.68
N PRO A 25 -0.79 26.23 -14.99
CA PRO A 25 -1.75 27.25 -15.39
C PRO A 25 -1.18 28.65 -15.15
N SER A 26 -1.63 29.62 -15.97
CA SER A 26 -1.26 31.01 -15.74
C SER A 26 -1.89 31.53 -14.45
N ARG A 27 -1.18 32.43 -13.77
CA ARG A 27 -1.68 33.04 -12.54
C ARG A 27 -2.98 33.81 -12.75
N LYS A 28 -3.06 34.59 -13.83
CA LYS A 28 -4.25 35.39 -14.21
C LYS A 28 -5.48 34.49 -14.35
N TRP A 29 -5.40 33.45 -15.18
CA TRP A 29 -6.52 32.52 -15.40
C TRP A 29 -6.94 31.80 -14.10
N LYS A 30 -5.97 31.40 -13.26
CA LYS A 30 -6.28 30.76 -11.99
C LYS A 30 -7.03 31.70 -11.04
N GLU A 31 -6.66 32.98 -11.00
CA GLU A 31 -7.32 34.00 -10.18
C GLU A 31 -8.75 34.25 -10.66
N GLU A 32 -9.00 34.28 -11.98
CA GLU A 32 -10.34 34.40 -12.57
C GLU A 32 -11.25 33.22 -12.19
N VAL A 33 -10.79 31.98 -12.37
CA VAL A 33 -11.57 30.79 -11.99
C VAL A 33 -11.89 30.83 -10.48
N LEU A 34 -10.93 31.23 -9.65
CA LEU A 34 -11.12 31.33 -8.20
C LEU A 34 -12.07 32.47 -7.79
N GLU A 35 -12.22 33.51 -8.60
CA GLU A 35 -13.21 34.57 -8.39
C GLU A 35 -14.62 34.03 -8.63
N VAL A 36 -14.84 33.39 -9.77
CA VAL A 36 -16.15 32.81 -10.12
C VAL A 36 -16.58 31.75 -9.11
N VAL A 37 -15.65 30.88 -8.71
CA VAL A 37 -15.91 29.86 -7.68
C VAL A 37 -16.22 30.51 -6.31
N ARG A 38 -15.66 31.69 -6.01
CA ARG A 38 -15.98 32.41 -4.77
C ARG A 38 -17.43 32.88 -4.75
N THR A 39 -17.98 33.31 -5.89
CA THR A 39 -19.39 33.65 -6.01
C THR A 39 -20.28 32.44 -5.69
N VAL A 40 -19.94 31.26 -6.24
CA VAL A 40 -20.62 30.00 -5.93
C VAL A 40 -20.51 29.68 -4.43
N GLU A 41 -19.32 29.79 -3.84
CA GLU A 41 -19.08 29.55 -2.41
C GLU A 41 -19.88 30.51 -1.51
N GLN A 42 -20.01 31.78 -1.89
CA GLN A 42 -20.77 32.80 -1.16
C GLN A 42 -22.27 32.50 -1.24
N TYR A 43 -22.78 32.22 -2.43
CA TYR A 43 -24.19 31.84 -2.64
C TYR A 43 -24.58 30.64 -1.77
N LEU A 44 -23.81 29.55 -1.82
CA LEU A 44 -24.09 28.34 -1.05
C LEU A 44 -24.13 28.61 0.45
N ARG A 45 -23.31 29.54 0.97
CA ARG A 45 -23.27 29.89 2.40
C ARG A 45 -24.39 30.82 2.86
N GLN A 46 -24.92 31.65 1.96
CA GLN A 46 -25.96 32.62 2.28
C GLN A 46 -27.38 32.04 2.13
N GLU A 47 -27.54 30.99 1.33
CA GLU A 47 -28.84 30.35 1.11
C GLU A 47 -29.34 29.49 2.27
N PHE A 48 -30.65 29.54 2.48
CA PHE A 48 -31.40 28.67 3.36
C PHE A 48 -32.21 27.67 2.54
N PHE A 49 -32.06 26.37 2.84
CA PHE A 49 -32.79 25.31 2.15
C PHE A 49 -33.89 24.77 3.08
N TYR A 50 -35.15 24.83 2.63
CA TYR A 50 -36.31 24.33 3.36
C TYR A 50 -36.75 22.97 2.81
N TRP A 51 -37.17 22.07 3.71
CA TRP A 51 -37.64 20.73 3.35
C TRP A 51 -39.09 20.76 2.86
N GLU A 52 -39.40 20.09 1.74
CA GLU A 52 -40.75 20.13 1.14
C GLU A 52 -41.77 19.19 1.82
N ARG A 53 -41.36 18.27 2.71
CA ARG A 53 -42.28 17.32 3.37
C ARG A 53 -41.92 17.03 4.83
N GLY A 54 -42.45 17.85 5.73
CA GLY A 54 -42.63 17.54 7.15
C GLY A 54 -41.42 17.87 8.03
N LEU A 55 -41.66 18.81 8.96
CA LEU A 55 -40.72 19.50 9.85
C LEU A 55 -39.95 20.62 9.13
N ASP A 56 -40.19 21.86 9.58
CA ASP A 56 -39.47 23.09 9.23
C ASP A 56 -38.00 23.02 9.66
N GLN A 57 -37.26 22.03 9.14
CA GLN A 57 -35.86 21.85 9.46
C GLN A 57 -35.05 22.60 8.40
N GLU A 58 -34.54 23.74 8.83
CA GLU A 58 -33.69 24.61 8.04
C GLU A 58 -32.35 23.92 7.77
N VAL A 59 -32.10 23.58 6.52
CA VAL A 59 -30.80 23.04 6.10
C VAL A 59 -29.89 24.21 5.77
N ARG A 60 -28.74 24.26 6.45
CA ARG A 60 -27.70 25.28 6.27
C ARG A 60 -26.42 24.65 5.77
N VAL A 61 -25.70 25.39 4.94
CA VAL A 61 -24.33 25.05 4.58
C VAL A 61 -23.41 25.48 5.71
N LEU A 62 -22.84 24.50 6.41
CA LEU A 62 -21.89 24.73 7.50
C LEU A 62 -20.53 25.17 6.95
N LYS A 63 -20.10 24.56 5.84
CA LYS A 63 -18.76 24.74 5.28
C LYS A 63 -18.73 24.33 3.81
N VAL A 64 -17.94 25.05 3.02
CA VAL A 64 -17.64 24.69 1.62
C VAL A 64 -16.13 24.54 1.47
N VAL A 65 -15.69 23.44 0.87
CA VAL A 65 -14.28 23.10 0.68
C VAL A 65 -14.00 22.82 -0.79
N LYS A 66 -13.07 23.58 -1.37
CA LYS A 66 -12.46 23.26 -2.67
C LYS A 66 -11.58 22.02 -2.56
N VAL A 67 -11.87 21.03 -3.38
CA VAL A 67 -11.17 19.74 -3.44
C VAL A 67 -10.62 19.52 -4.87
N GLY A 68 -10.18 18.30 -5.17
CA GLY A 68 -9.61 17.97 -6.47
C GLY A 68 -8.38 18.80 -6.83
N SER A 69 -8.15 18.98 -8.13
CA SER A 69 -6.94 19.63 -8.66
C SER A 69 -6.72 21.06 -8.13
N PHE A 70 -7.80 21.85 -8.00
CA PHE A 70 -7.75 23.22 -7.48
C PHE A 70 -7.47 23.26 -5.97
N GLY A 71 -8.13 22.40 -5.19
CA GLY A 71 -7.90 22.29 -3.74
C GLY A 71 -6.50 21.78 -3.39
N ASN A 72 -6.01 20.82 -4.18
CA ASN A 72 -4.74 20.14 -3.97
C ASN A 72 -3.55 20.99 -4.45
N GLY A 73 -3.77 21.97 -5.33
CA GLY A 73 -2.68 22.71 -5.98
C GLY A 73 -1.96 21.89 -7.05
N THR A 74 -2.68 20.97 -7.70
CA THR A 74 -2.20 20.11 -8.81
C THR A 74 -3.00 20.36 -10.10
N VAL A 75 -3.58 21.56 -10.22
CA VAL A 75 -4.27 22.04 -11.43
C VAL A 75 -3.32 22.10 -12.63
N LEU A 76 -3.82 21.61 -13.77
CA LEU A 76 -3.15 21.68 -15.07
C LEU A 76 -3.69 22.87 -15.88
N ARG A 77 -2.90 23.33 -16.83
CA ARG A 77 -3.32 24.32 -17.82
C ARG A 77 -4.55 23.82 -18.59
N GLY A 78 -5.57 24.66 -18.70
CA GLY A 78 -6.83 24.32 -19.38
C GLY A 78 -7.76 23.39 -18.59
N THR A 79 -7.48 23.10 -17.31
CA THR A 79 -8.43 22.34 -16.48
C THR A 79 -9.59 23.22 -16.06
N THR A 80 -10.78 22.98 -16.58
CA THR A 80 -11.97 23.76 -16.22
C THR A 80 -12.81 23.12 -15.11
N ASP A 81 -12.46 21.92 -14.64
CA ASP A 81 -13.19 21.20 -13.60
C ASP A 81 -12.81 21.68 -12.18
N VAL A 82 -13.81 22.18 -11.44
CA VAL A 82 -13.73 22.58 -10.05
C VAL A 82 -14.66 21.72 -9.21
N GLU A 83 -14.12 21.10 -8.17
CA GLU A 83 -14.88 20.27 -7.24
C GLU A 83 -15.03 20.96 -5.88
N LEU A 84 -16.27 21.01 -5.40
CA LEU A 84 -16.68 21.59 -4.13
C LEU A 84 -17.37 20.54 -3.27
N VAL A 85 -16.87 20.34 -2.05
CA VAL A 85 -17.58 19.57 -1.02
C VAL A 85 -18.33 20.54 -0.12
N VAL A 86 -19.62 20.28 0.07
CA VAL A 86 -20.54 21.13 0.84
C VAL A 86 -21.02 20.36 2.05
N PHE A 87 -20.64 20.82 3.23
CA PHE A 87 -21.02 20.24 4.50
C PHE A 87 -22.34 20.83 4.98
N LEU A 88 -23.33 19.98 5.23
CA LEU A 88 -24.70 20.39 5.52
C LEU A 88 -25.08 20.11 6.98
N SER A 89 -25.90 20.98 7.56
CA SER A 89 -26.38 20.86 8.95
C SER A 89 -27.36 19.72 9.19
N CYS A 90 -27.99 19.21 8.13
CA CYS A 90 -29.01 18.16 8.21
C CYS A 90 -28.45 16.74 8.35
N PHE A 91 -27.14 16.55 8.16
CA PHE A 91 -26.50 15.27 8.34
C PHE A 91 -25.89 15.20 9.74
N HIS A 92 -26.39 14.28 10.57
CA HIS A 92 -25.84 14.00 11.90
C HIS A 92 -25.13 12.64 11.97
N SER A 93 -25.24 11.82 10.92
CA SER A 93 -24.55 10.55 10.79
C SER A 93 -24.33 10.17 9.31
N PHE A 94 -23.38 9.25 9.06
CA PHE A 94 -23.17 8.66 7.74
C PHE A 94 -24.43 7.96 7.20
N GLN A 95 -25.23 7.34 8.08
CA GLN A 95 -26.47 6.68 7.69
C GLN A 95 -27.54 7.68 7.24
N GLU A 96 -27.59 8.86 7.85
CA GLU A 96 -28.49 9.94 7.41
C GLU A 96 -28.05 10.52 6.07
N GLU A 97 -26.74 10.76 5.89
CA GLU A 97 -26.18 11.17 4.60
C GLU A 97 -26.60 10.19 3.50
N ALA A 98 -26.37 8.89 3.68
CA ALA A 98 -26.75 7.87 2.69
C ALA A 98 -28.25 7.85 2.39
N LYS A 99 -29.12 8.05 3.38
CA LYS A 99 -30.59 8.04 3.20
C LYS A 99 -31.09 9.28 2.48
N GLN A 100 -30.50 10.44 2.77
CA GLN A 100 -31.02 11.75 2.33
C GLN A 100 -30.25 12.34 1.14
N HIS A 101 -29.12 11.76 0.74
CA HIS A 101 -28.23 12.26 -0.32
C HIS A 101 -28.97 12.72 -1.58
N GLN A 102 -29.85 11.85 -2.11
CA GLN A 102 -30.61 12.13 -3.33
C GLN A 102 -31.64 13.27 -3.16
N ALA A 103 -32.27 13.36 -1.99
CA ALA A 103 -33.22 14.43 -1.71
C ALA A 103 -32.50 15.78 -1.64
N ILE A 104 -31.33 15.81 -1.01
CA ILE A 104 -30.46 16.99 -0.93
C ILE A 104 -29.95 17.41 -2.30
N LEU A 105 -29.52 16.48 -3.16
CA LEU A 105 -29.09 16.83 -4.52
C LEU A 105 -30.23 17.46 -5.34
N ARG A 106 -31.47 16.97 -5.20
CA ARG A 106 -32.64 17.58 -5.86
C ARG A 106 -32.92 18.99 -5.33
N LEU A 107 -32.77 19.18 -4.02
CA LEU A 107 -32.96 20.48 -3.36
C LEU A 107 -31.90 21.48 -3.82
N LEU A 108 -30.62 21.08 -3.82
CA LEU A 108 -29.51 21.89 -4.33
C LEU A 108 -29.73 22.24 -5.81
N ARG A 109 -30.14 21.27 -6.64
CA ARG A 109 -30.45 21.50 -8.06
C ARG A 109 -31.54 22.56 -8.24
N LYS A 110 -32.64 22.47 -7.51
CA LYS A 110 -33.75 23.42 -7.57
C LYS A 110 -33.32 24.84 -7.14
N LYS A 111 -32.39 24.95 -6.20
CA LYS A 111 -31.89 26.24 -5.74
C LYS A 111 -30.90 26.86 -6.70
N VAL A 112 -29.92 26.08 -7.16
CA VAL A 112 -28.92 26.52 -8.16
C VAL A 112 -29.61 27.02 -9.44
N CYS A 113 -30.67 26.37 -9.92
CA CYS A 113 -31.38 26.85 -11.12
C CYS A 113 -32.18 28.14 -10.93
N CYS A 114 -32.45 28.57 -9.69
CA CYS A 114 -33.19 29.79 -9.38
C CYS A 114 -32.28 30.94 -8.92
N CYS A 115 -30.96 30.75 -8.90
CA CYS A 115 -30.00 31.75 -8.44
C CYS A 115 -29.69 32.77 -9.56
N GLN A 116 -30.10 34.03 -9.37
CA GLN A 116 -29.84 35.08 -10.36
C GLN A 116 -28.34 35.31 -10.59
N ASP A 117 -27.52 35.33 -9.53
CA ASP A 117 -26.07 35.53 -9.66
C ASP A 117 -25.41 34.42 -10.52
N LEU A 118 -25.87 33.16 -10.40
CA LEU A 118 -25.35 32.06 -11.21
C LEU A 118 -25.91 32.10 -12.64
N VAL A 119 -27.15 32.53 -12.82
CA VAL A 119 -27.74 32.75 -14.16
C VAL A 119 -27.00 33.87 -14.90
N ASP A 120 -26.63 34.95 -14.20
CA ASP A 120 -25.84 36.06 -14.73
C ASP A 120 -24.41 35.63 -15.10
N LEU A 121 -23.89 34.60 -14.43
CA LEU A 121 -22.64 33.90 -14.78
C LEU A 121 -22.82 32.84 -15.90
N GLY A 122 -23.97 32.78 -16.57
CA GLY A 122 -24.18 31.88 -17.71
C GLY A 122 -24.35 30.40 -17.33
N LEU A 123 -25.04 30.11 -16.22
CA LEU A 123 -25.33 28.75 -15.77
C LEU A 123 -25.92 27.86 -16.88
N SER A 124 -25.27 26.73 -17.16
CA SER A 124 -25.72 25.72 -18.12
C SER A 124 -25.42 24.28 -17.65
N ASP A 125 -25.93 23.29 -18.40
CA ASP A 125 -25.69 21.84 -18.20
C ASP A 125 -25.98 21.27 -16.79
N LEU A 126 -26.90 21.89 -16.05
CA LEU A 126 -27.25 21.48 -14.68
C LEU A 126 -27.89 20.08 -14.62
N SER A 127 -27.13 19.13 -14.08
CA SER A 127 -27.51 17.71 -13.99
C SER A 127 -26.96 17.04 -12.72
N VAL A 128 -27.52 15.87 -12.39
CA VAL A 128 -26.97 15.02 -11.32
C VAL A 128 -26.18 13.90 -11.98
N ALA A 129 -24.88 13.84 -11.71
CA ALA A 129 -24.01 12.79 -12.19
C ALA A 129 -24.03 11.61 -11.21
N GLN A 130 -24.24 10.41 -11.76
CA GLN A 130 -24.20 9.17 -10.99
C GLN A 130 -22.75 8.76 -10.74
N GLY A 131 -22.43 8.42 -9.49
CA GLY A 131 -21.07 8.11 -9.07
C GLY A 131 -21.00 7.57 -7.64
N VAL A 132 -19.80 7.58 -7.06
CA VAL A 132 -19.57 7.18 -5.66
C VAL A 132 -18.90 8.35 -4.92
N PRO A 133 -19.68 9.26 -4.29
CA PRO A 133 -21.15 9.39 -4.36
C PRO A 133 -21.62 10.23 -5.56
N ASP A 134 -22.94 10.27 -5.77
CA ASP A 134 -23.57 11.14 -6.76
C ASP A 134 -23.29 12.62 -6.47
N ALA A 135 -23.18 13.42 -7.53
CA ALA A 135 -22.80 14.83 -7.45
C ALA A 135 -23.70 15.70 -8.34
N LEU A 136 -23.85 16.97 -7.96
CA LEU A 136 -24.49 17.98 -8.81
C LEU A 136 -23.43 18.62 -9.70
N ILE A 137 -23.63 18.58 -11.02
CA ILE A 137 -22.70 19.16 -12.00
C ILE A 137 -23.42 20.25 -12.80
N PHE A 138 -22.72 21.34 -13.05
CA PHE A 138 -23.15 22.43 -13.93
C PHE A 138 -21.97 23.20 -14.47
N THR A 139 -22.21 24.03 -15.47
CA THR A 139 -21.19 24.87 -16.11
C THR A 139 -21.52 26.36 -15.92
N ILE A 140 -20.48 27.18 -15.77
CA ILE A 140 -20.59 28.64 -15.64
C ILE A 140 -19.50 29.31 -16.47
N GLN A 141 -19.78 30.50 -17.00
CA GLN A 141 -18.85 31.28 -17.80
C GLN A 141 -18.11 32.30 -16.94
N ALA A 142 -16.77 32.33 -17.03
CA ALA A 142 -15.97 33.39 -16.45
C ALA A 142 -15.83 34.54 -17.46
N GLY A 143 -16.26 35.75 -17.09
CA GLY A 143 -16.52 36.84 -18.04
C GLY A 143 -15.38 37.24 -19.00
N GLU A 144 -14.10 37.07 -18.66
CA GLU A 144 -12.97 37.40 -19.56
C GLU A 144 -12.52 36.22 -20.45
N THR A 145 -12.95 34.99 -20.17
CA THR A 145 -12.50 33.77 -20.87
C THR A 145 -13.65 33.10 -21.61
N GLU A 146 -13.45 32.73 -22.88
CA GLU A 146 -14.46 32.00 -23.67
C GLU A 146 -14.71 30.55 -23.18
N GLU A 147 -13.89 30.02 -22.28
CA GLU A 147 -13.99 28.63 -21.82
C GLU A 147 -14.94 28.46 -20.61
N PRO A 148 -15.95 27.58 -20.70
CA PRO A 148 -16.84 27.30 -19.57
C PRO A 148 -16.13 26.52 -18.46
N ILE A 149 -16.42 26.88 -17.21
CA ILE A 149 -15.94 26.23 -16.00
C ILE A 149 -16.96 25.19 -15.55
N ASN A 150 -16.53 23.94 -15.40
CA ASN A 150 -17.37 22.86 -14.89
C ASN A 150 -17.28 22.84 -13.36
N VAL A 151 -18.39 23.01 -12.66
CA VAL A 151 -18.46 22.95 -11.20
C VAL A 151 -19.20 21.69 -10.78
N THR A 152 -18.55 20.91 -9.90
CA THR A 152 -19.12 19.72 -9.27
C THR A 152 -19.33 19.99 -7.79
N ILE A 153 -20.56 19.82 -7.29
CA ILE A 153 -20.93 19.96 -5.88
C ILE A 153 -21.27 18.59 -5.31
N ILE A 154 -20.61 18.23 -4.21
CA ILE A 154 -20.83 16.98 -3.48
C ILE A 154 -21.28 17.33 -2.05
N PRO A 155 -22.53 17.02 -1.66
CA PRO A 155 -22.97 17.19 -0.28
C PRO A 155 -22.32 16.10 0.61
N ALA A 156 -21.95 16.46 1.84
CA ALA A 156 -21.25 15.56 2.76
C ALA A 156 -21.59 15.82 4.22
N TYR A 157 -21.46 14.80 5.07
CA TYR A 157 -21.54 14.93 6.52
C TYR A 157 -20.28 15.60 7.09
N GLY A 158 -20.48 16.70 7.84
CA GLY A 158 -19.41 17.45 8.50
C GLY A 158 -18.85 16.77 9.75
N VAL A 159 -18.28 15.58 9.60
CA VAL A 159 -17.79 14.77 10.73
C VAL A 159 -16.51 15.33 11.37
N LEU A 160 -15.70 16.04 10.56
CA LEU A 160 -14.46 16.65 11.03
C LEU A 160 -14.76 18.02 11.64
N GLY A 161 -14.55 18.13 12.95
CA GLY A 161 -14.62 19.41 13.65
C GLY A 161 -13.50 20.38 13.22
N PRO A 162 -13.50 21.62 13.73
CA PRO A 162 -12.41 22.56 13.49
C PRO A 162 -11.12 22.03 14.11
N SER A 163 -10.25 21.41 13.30
CA SER A 163 -8.98 20.85 13.74
C SER A 163 -7.82 21.46 12.97
N VAL A 164 -6.61 21.38 13.55
CA VAL A 164 -5.37 21.81 12.90
C VAL A 164 -5.17 21.00 11.61
N PRO A 165 -4.74 21.61 10.49
CA PRO A 165 -4.42 20.87 9.28
C PRO A 165 -3.45 19.72 9.58
N ASN A 166 -3.76 18.53 9.06
CA ASN A 166 -3.01 17.28 9.25
C ASN A 166 -3.07 16.63 10.65
N SER A 167 -3.91 17.09 11.57
CA SER A 167 -4.16 16.34 12.81
C SER A 167 -4.85 15.01 12.54
N LYS A 168 -4.50 13.97 13.29
CA LYS A 168 -5.20 12.68 13.24
C LYS A 168 -6.61 12.83 13.83
N PRO A 169 -7.68 12.47 13.11
CA PRO A 169 -9.01 12.43 13.69
C PRO A 169 -9.11 11.41 14.84
N PRO A 170 -10.02 11.63 15.81
CA PRO A 170 -10.34 10.63 16.81
C PRO A 170 -10.76 9.29 16.17
N PRO A 171 -10.27 8.14 16.67
CA PRO A 171 -10.61 6.82 16.12
C PRO A 171 -12.12 6.53 16.04
N GLU A 172 -12.91 7.13 16.94
CA GLU A 172 -14.35 6.97 17.03
C GLU A 172 -15.08 7.37 15.74
N ILE A 173 -14.53 8.35 15.01
CA ILE A 173 -15.04 8.80 13.71
C ILE A 173 -14.92 7.68 12.67
N TYR A 174 -13.77 7.00 12.63
CA TYR A 174 -13.58 5.87 11.72
C TYR A 174 -14.38 4.65 12.15
N VAL A 175 -14.56 4.45 13.45
CA VAL A 175 -15.42 3.38 13.97
C VAL A 175 -16.88 3.60 13.56
N SER A 176 -17.39 4.84 13.63
CA SER A 176 -18.74 5.15 13.19
C SER A 176 -18.90 5.00 11.68
N LEU A 177 -17.89 5.39 10.89
CA LEU A 177 -17.82 5.15 9.44
C LEU A 177 -17.93 3.65 9.12
N ILE A 178 -17.09 2.83 9.75
CA ILE A 178 -17.05 1.38 9.51
C ILE A 178 -18.39 0.72 9.91
N LYS A 179 -19.00 1.18 11.01
CA LYS A 179 -20.32 0.71 11.47
C LYS A 179 -21.50 1.24 10.66
N ALA A 180 -21.28 2.22 9.77
CA ALA A 180 -22.33 2.70 8.89
C ALA A 180 -22.65 1.71 7.75
N TYR A 181 -21.78 0.72 7.51
CA TYR A 181 -21.94 -0.31 6.47
C TYR A 181 -22.26 0.27 5.08
N GLY A 182 -21.76 1.48 4.79
CA GLY A 182 -21.88 2.08 3.47
C GLY A 182 -21.03 1.39 2.43
N TYR A 183 -21.33 1.65 1.17
CA TYR A 183 -20.46 1.23 0.08
C TYR A 183 -19.07 1.89 0.24
N PRO A 184 -17.96 1.14 0.11
CA PRO A 184 -16.60 1.67 0.18
C PRO A 184 -16.42 2.97 -0.59
N GLY A 185 -15.90 4.00 0.08
CA GLY A 185 -15.64 5.30 -0.53
C GLY A 185 -16.83 6.24 -0.69
N ASN A 186 -18.07 5.79 -0.45
CA ASN A 186 -19.27 6.64 -0.58
C ASN A 186 -19.25 7.86 0.35
N PHE A 187 -18.61 7.73 1.51
CA PHE A 187 -18.47 8.79 2.50
C PHE A 187 -17.11 9.50 2.45
N SER A 188 -16.27 9.21 1.44
CA SER A 188 -14.99 9.91 1.24
C SER A 188 -15.10 11.44 1.28
N PRO A 189 -16.18 12.08 0.75
CA PRO A 189 -16.34 13.54 0.84
C PRO A 189 -16.32 14.09 2.26
N SER A 190 -16.78 13.31 3.25
CA SER A 190 -16.70 13.67 4.67
C SER A 190 -15.25 13.85 5.16
N PHE A 191 -14.29 13.21 4.48
CA PHE A 191 -12.84 13.28 4.75
C PHE A 191 -12.06 14.06 3.70
N SER A 192 -12.75 14.78 2.82
CA SER A 192 -12.15 15.48 1.68
C SER A 192 -11.07 16.50 2.06
N GLU A 193 -11.17 17.11 3.25
CA GLU A 193 -10.12 17.98 3.77
C GLU A 193 -8.81 17.23 4.03
N LEU A 194 -8.90 16.00 4.53
CA LEU A 194 -7.73 15.15 4.79
C LEU A 194 -7.11 14.68 3.47
N GLN A 195 -7.93 14.24 2.51
CA GLN A 195 -7.47 13.89 1.16
C GLN A 195 -6.75 15.07 0.50
N ARG A 196 -7.36 16.27 0.58
CA ARG A 196 -6.75 17.51 0.08
C ARG A 196 -5.44 17.80 0.78
N ASN A 197 -5.42 17.74 2.10
CA ASN A 197 -4.26 18.12 2.90
C ASN A 197 -3.08 17.14 2.71
N PHE A 198 -3.36 15.85 2.44
CA PHE A 198 -2.38 14.82 2.14
C PHE A 198 -1.54 15.18 0.91
N ILE A 199 -2.19 15.79 -0.10
CA ILE A 199 -1.54 16.22 -1.32
C ILE A 199 -1.03 17.66 -1.15
N LYS A 200 -1.86 18.61 -0.70
CA LYS A 200 -1.62 20.06 -0.69
C LYS A 200 -0.29 20.47 -0.04
N HIS A 201 0.09 19.83 1.07
CA HIS A 201 1.27 20.20 1.86
C HIS A 201 2.57 19.51 1.40
N ARG A 202 2.60 18.96 0.18
CA ARG A 202 3.79 18.33 -0.41
C ARG A 202 4.69 19.34 -1.14
N PRO A 203 6.01 19.05 -1.27
CA PRO A 203 6.97 19.96 -1.90
C PRO A 203 6.58 20.38 -3.32
N THR A 204 6.97 21.59 -3.74
CA THR A 204 6.64 22.16 -5.05
C THR A 204 7.08 21.25 -6.21
N LYS A 205 8.26 20.59 -6.09
CA LYS A 205 8.74 19.67 -7.13
C LYS A 205 7.87 18.42 -7.23
N LEU A 206 7.39 17.88 -6.11
CA LEU A 206 6.38 16.83 -6.10
C LEU A 206 5.06 17.30 -6.74
N LYS A 207 4.64 18.54 -6.54
CA LYS A 207 3.48 19.08 -7.27
C LYS A 207 3.68 19.12 -8.79
N SER A 208 4.89 19.46 -9.24
CA SER A 208 5.26 19.40 -10.66
C SER A 208 5.22 17.97 -11.18
N PHE A 209 5.72 17.01 -10.41
CA PHE A 209 5.65 15.59 -10.75
C PHE A 209 4.19 15.08 -10.85
N LEU A 210 3.33 15.42 -9.89
CA LEU A 210 1.92 15.05 -9.92
C LEU A 210 1.20 15.62 -11.16
N ARG A 211 1.55 16.85 -11.58
CA ARG A 211 1.04 17.42 -12.83
C ARG A 211 1.48 16.62 -14.04
N LEU A 212 2.75 16.22 -14.09
CA LEU A 212 3.28 15.41 -15.19
C LEU A 212 2.53 14.08 -15.34
N VAL A 213 2.35 13.35 -14.23
CA VAL A 213 1.62 12.06 -14.22
C VAL A 213 0.15 12.25 -14.61
N LYS A 214 -0.50 13.30 -14.12
CA LYS A 214 -1.90 13.61 -14.49
C LYS A 214 -2.05 13.97 -15.96
N HIS A 215 -1.13 14.78 -16.48
CA HIS A 215 -1.11 15.13 -17.90
C HIS A 215 -0.95 13.86 -18.76
N TRP A 216 -0.01 12.99 -18.39
CA TRP A 216 0.17 11.70 -19.04
C TRP A 216 -1.14 10.88 -19.02
N TYR A 217 -1.78 10.76 -17.86
CA TYR A 217 -3.03 10.04 -17.71
C TYR A 217 -4.14 10.63 -18.61
N GLN A 218 -4.32 11.95 -18.61
CA GLN A 218 -5.37 12.61 -19.39
C GLN A 218 -5.16 12.42 -20.90
N GLN A 219 -3.95 12.65 -21.40
CA GLN A 219 -3.66 12.70 -22.84
C GLN A 219 -3.43 11.31 -23.46
N TYR A 220 -2.73 10.42 -22.77
CA TYR A 220 -2.29 9.14 -23.36
C TYR A 220 -3.13 7.96 -22.90
N VAL A 221 -3.92 8.11 -21.83
CA VAL A 221 -4.83 7.07 -21.35
C VAL A 221 -6.29 7.48 -21.56
N LYS A 222 -6.78 8.50 -20.84
CA LYS A 222 -8.21 8.86 -20.82
C LYS A 222 -8.71 9.32 -22.20
N ALA A 223 -7.96 10.17 -22.90
CA ALA A 223 -8.34 10.62 -24.24
C ALA A 223 -8.31 9.48 -25.29
N LYS A 224 -7.44 8.47 -25.11
CA LYS A 224 -7.37 7.31 -26.02
C LYS A 224 -8.40 6.24 -25.72
N CYS A 225 -8.85 6.14 -24.47
CA CYS A 225 -9.80 5.13 -24.01
C CYS A 225 -10.95 5.76 -23.18
N PRO A 226 -11.74 6.70 -23.76
CA PRO A 226 -12.69 7.51 -22.98
C PRO A 226 -13.82 6.69 -22.34
N ARG A 227 -14.23 5.60 -23.01
CA ARG A 227 -15.30 4.68 -22.59
C ARG A 227 -14.84 3.60 -21.60
N ALA A 228 -13.54 3.46 -21.37
CA ALA A 228 -13.04 2.46 -20.43
C ALA A 228 -13.23 2.93 -18.98
N ASN A 229 -13.53 1.99 -18.09
CA ASN A 229 -13.57 2.24 -16.65
C ASN A 229 -12.13 2.33 -16.09
N LEU A 230 -11.49 3.48 -16.34
CA LEU A 230 -10.11 3.76 -15.91
C LEU A 230 -10.08 4.21 -14.44
N PRO A 231 -8.98 3.94 -13.71
CA PRO A 231 -8.85 4.38 -12.32
C PRO A 231 -8.93 5.91 -12.22
N PRO A 232 -9.42 6.45 -11.09
CA PRO A 232 -9.55 7.89 -10.91
C PRO A 232 -8.16 8.56 -10.88
N PRO A 233 -8.02 9.84 -11.30
CA PRO A 233 -6.76 10.58 -11.22
C PRO A 233 -6.14 10.57 -9.81
N TYR A 234 -6.98 10.53 -8.78
CA TYR A 234 -6.56 10.45 -7.38
C TYR A 234 -5.74 9.19 -7.08
N ALA A 235 -6.05 8.03 -7.69
CA ALA A 235 -5.26 6.81 -7.53
C ALA A 235 -3.84 6.97 -8.08
N LEU A 236 -3.67 7.71 -9.18
CA LEU A 236 -2.35 7.99 -9.74
C LEU A 236 -1.60 9.06 -8.93
N GLU A 237 -2.29 10.05 -8.38
CA GLU A 237 -1.68 10.99 -7.45
C GLU A 237 -1.14 10.26 -6.21
N LEU A 238 -1.89 9.30 -5.65
CA LEU A 238 -1.45 8.47 -4.52
C LEU A 238 -0.29 7.54 -4.89
N LEU A 239 -0.34 6.90 -6.07
CA LEU A 239 0.75 6.05 -6.55
C LEU A 239 2.05 6.85 -6.77
N ALA A 240 1.96 8.06 -7.32
CA ALA A 240 3.10 8.94 -7.52
C ALA A 240 3.68 9.45 -6.18
N ILE A 241 2.83 9.78 -5.21
CA ILE A 241 3.28 10.12 -3.84
C ILE A 241 3.99 8.91 -3.22
N TYR A 242 3.42 7.71 -3.34
CA TYR A 242 4.06 6.50 -2.84
C TYR A 242 5.44 6.25 -3.46
N ALA A 243 5.55 6.39 -4.79
CA ALA A 243 6.82 6.22 -5.50
C ALA A 243 7.88 7.20 -4.99
N TRP A 244 7.52 8.46 -4.78
CA TRP A 244 8.40 9.48 -4.22
C TRP A 244 8.77 9.18 -2.75
N GLU A 245 7.79 8.91 -1.88
CA GLU A 245 8.04 8.60 -0.45
C GLU A 245 9.01 7.42 -0.29
N MET A 246 8.83 6.36 -1.08
CA MET A 246 9.64 5.14 -0.96
C MET A 246 10.95 5.19 -1.74
N GLY A 247 10.96 5.90 -2.87
CA GLY A 247 12.09 5.92 -3.81
C GLY A 247 13.12 6.99 -3.50
N THR A 248 12.69 8.09 -2.88
CA THR A 248 13.55 9.23 -2.57
C THR A 248 13.58 9.56 -1.09
N GLU A 249 12.97 8.75 -0.22
CA GLU A 249 12.89 9.01 1.23
C GLU A 249 12.35 10.41 1.57
N GLU A 250 11.36 10.88 0.80
CA GLU A 250 10.73 12.21 0.93
C GLU A 250 11.67 13.41 0.63
N GLU A 251 12.77 13.20 -0.09
CA GLU A 251 13.65 14.28 -0.56
C GLU A 251 12.93 15.32 -1.44
N GLU A 252 13.23 16.61 -1.21
CA GLU A 252 12.62 17.71 -1.97
C GLU A 252 13.17 17.83 -3.40
N SER A 253 14.43 17.41 -3.59
CA SER A 253 15.13 17.46 -4.87
C SER A 253 15.27 16.06 -5.45
N PHE A 254 14.63 15.82 -6.59
CA PHE A 254 14.67 14.54 -7.31
C PHE A 254 14.48 14.76 -8.81
N SER A 255 14.74 13.73 -9.63
CA SER A 255 14.54 13.77 -11.09
C SER A 255 13.09 13.46 -11.47
N LEU A 256 12.46 14.32 -12.28
CA LEU A 256 11.11 14.05 -12.79
C LEU A 256 11.07 12.85 -13.74
N ALA A 257 12.17 12.61 -14.48
CA ALA A 257 12.27 11.50 -15.40
C ALA A 257 12.34 10.16 -14.65
N GLU A 258 13.20 10.06 -13.63
CA GLU A 258 13.28 8.86 -12.78
C GLU A 258 11.93 8.60 -12.09
N GLY A 259 11.28 9.64 -11.59
CA GLY A 259 9.95 9.52 -11.00
C GLY A 259 8.90 9.03 -12.00
N LEU A 260 8.90 9.57 -13.23
CA LEU A 260 8.00 9.13 -14.29
C LEU A 260 8.23 7.66 -14.63
N THR A 261 9.48 7.26 -14.89
CA THR A 261 9.85 5.86 -15.13
C THR A 261 9.38 4.97 -13.99
N THR A 262 9.62 5.37 -12.73
CA THR A 262 9.19 4.62 -11.54
C THR A 262 7.69 4.38 -11.51
N VAL A 263 6.89 5.41 -11.78
CA VAL A 263 5.42 5.26 -11.84
C VAL A 263 5.00 4.35 -12.99
N MET A 264 5.64 4.44 -14.16
CA MET A 264 5.32 3.56 -15.28
C MET A 264 5.66 2.10 -14.98
N GLU A 265 6.79 1.81 -14.34
CA GLU A 265 7.14 0.46 -13.90
C GLU A 265 6.17 -0.08 -12.84
N LEU A 266 5.77 0.75 -11.88
CA LEU A 266 4.74 0.36 -10.90
C LEU A 266 3.41 0.03 -11.59
N LEU A 267 3.02 0.78 -12.61
CA LEU A 267 1.81 0.52 -13.38
C LEU A 267 1.87 -0.76 -14.21
N GLN A 268 3.05 -1.18 -14.70
CA GLN A 268 3.21 -2.47 -15.38
C GLN A 268 2.92 -3.64 -14.43
N ASP A 269 3.37 -3.53 -13.17
CA ASP A 269 3.19 -4.55 -12.13
C ASP A 269 2.01 -4.24 -11.19
N ALA A 270 0.93 -3.64 -11.73
CA ALA A 270 -0.20 -3.18 -10.92
C ALA A 270 -0.84 -4.32 -10.09
N GLU A 271 -0.83 -5.56 -10.60
CA GLU A 271 -1.31 -6.76 -9.90
C GLU A 271 -0.56 -7.09 -8.60
N LEU A 272 0.63 -6.49 -8.40
CA LEU A 272 1.44 -6.68 -7.21
C LEU A 272 1.28 -5.56 -6.17
N ILE A 273 0.62 -4.45 -6.53
CA ILE A 273 0.51 -3.24 -5.71
C ILE A 273 -0.36 -3.51 -4.47
N CYS A 274 0.20 -3.17 -3.30
CA CYS A 274 -0.51 -3.14 -2.03
C CYS A 274 0.03 -2.00 -1.17
N ILE A 275 -0.64 -0.85 -1.24
CA ILE A 275 -0.23 0.42 -0.66
C ILE A 275 -1.31 0.89 0.32
N TYR A 276 -0.86 1.36 1.49
CA TYR A 276 -1.70 2.05 2.46
C TYR A 276 -0.84 2.99 3.31
N TRP A 277 -1.50 3.93 4.01
CA TRP A 277 -0.87 4.85 4.95
C TRP A 277 -1.56 4.81 6.30
N THR A 278 -0.81 5.06 7.35
CA THR A 278 -1.33 5.26 8.71
C THR A 278 -1.22 6.73 9.13
N LYS A 279 -1.44 7.65 8.17
CA LYS A 279 -1.29 9.09 8.35
C LYS A 279 -2.41 9.67 9.20
N TYR A 280 -3.67 9.38 8.87
CA TYR A 280 -4.84 9.90 9.57
C TYR A 280 -5.50 8.88 10.51
N TYR A 281 -5.40 7.59 10.21
CA TYR A 281 -5.80 6.50 11.10
C TYR A 281 -4.60 5.61 11.49
N THR A 282 -4.71 4.91 12.61
CA THR A 282 -3.71 3.93 13.07
C THR A 282 -4.34 2.55 13.21
N LEU A 283 -3.50 1.52 13.19
CA LEU A 283 -3.91 0.12 13.35
C LEU A 283 -3.95 -0.31 14.83
N GLN A 284 -3.93 0.63 15.76
CA GLN A 284 -4.01 0.34 17.20
C GLN A 284 -5.44 0.02 17.65
N HIS A 285 -6.45 0.58 16.97
CA HIS A 285 -7.85 0.35 17.31
C HIS A 285 -8.36 -0.92 16.59
N PRO A 286 -8.83 -1.96 17.30
CA PRO A 286 -9.15 -3.28 16.71
C PRO A 286 -10.18 -3.24 15.56
N VAL A 287 -11.18 -2.35 15.65
CA VAL A 287 -12.19 -2.20 14.59
C VAL A 287 -11.59 -1.62 13.30
N ILE A 288 -10.69 -0.64 13.42
CA ILE A 288 -10.03 -0.01 12.27
C ILE A 288 -9.03 -1.00 11.67
N GLU A 289 -8.23 -1.64 12.51
CA GLU A 289 -7.30 -2.69 12.09
C GLU A 289 -8.04 -3.81 11.32
N GLY A 290 -9.14 -4.31 11.87
CA GLY A 290 -9.97 -5.33 11.23
C GLY A 290 -10.53 -4.88 9.87
N ALA A 291 -10.95 -3.62 9.75
CA ALA A 291 -11.45 -3.07 8.48
C ALA A 291 -10.33 -2.93 7.44
N VAL A 292 -9.19 -2.34 7.81
CA VAL A 292 -8.01 -2.21 6.93
C VAL A 292 -7.52 -3.58 6.51
N ARG A 293 -7.37 -4.52 7.44
CA ARG A 293 -6.97 -5.91 7.14
C ARG A 293 -7.91 -6.58 6.14
N LYS A 294 -9.22 -6.37 6.25
CA LYS A 294 -10.19 -6.87 5.26
C LYS A 294 -9.96 -6.27 3.87
N GLN A 295 -9.64 -4.97 3.77
CA GLN A 295 -9.28 -4.34 2.50
C GLN A 295 -7.97 -4.90 1.93
N LEU A 296 -6.96 -5.08 2.77
CA LEU A 296 -5.64 -5.58 2.35
C LEU A 296 -5.66 -7.06 1.91
N LYS A 297 -6.69 -7.83 2.30
CA LYS A 297 -6.93 -9.22 1.84
C LYS A 297 -7.63 -9.29 0.47
N LYS A 298 -8.10 -8.17 -0.10
CA LYS A 298 -8.79 -8.15 -1.40
C LYS A 298 -7.83 -8.44 -2.56
N GLU A 299 -8.41 -8.57 -3.75
CA GLU A 299 -7.65 -8.65 -5.00
C GLU A 299 -6.89 -7.34 -5.26
N ARG A 300 -5.65 -7.47 -5.73
CA ARG A 300 -4.77 -6.34 -6.06
C ARG A 300 -5.07 -5.81 -7.47
N PRO A 301 -4.80 -4.51 -7.77
CA PRO A 301 -4.12 -3.52 -6.95
C PRO A 301 -4.92 -3.04 -5.75
N ILE A 302 -4.23 -2.84 -4.63
CA ILE A 302 -4.77 -2.18 -3.44
C ILE A 302 -4.03 -0.86 -3.24
N ILE A 303 -4.73 0.25 -3.34
CA ILE A 303 -4.26 1.58 -2.94
C ILE A 303 -5.31 2.10 -1.97
N LEU A 304 -5.07 1.94 -0.68
CA LEU A 304 -6.01 2.36 0.35
C LEU A 304 -5.90 3.86 0.57
N ASP A 305 -7.04 4.54 0.58
CA ASP A 305 -7.11 5.98 0.80
C ASP A 305 -6.48 6.34 2.17
N PRO A 306 -5.51 7.28 2.21
CA PRO A 306 -4.92 7.71 3.48
C PRO A 306 -5.92 8.35 4.45
N ALA A 307 -7.04 8.90 3.93
CA ALA A 307 -8.08 9.59 4.68
C ALA A 307 -9.28 8.69 5.03
N ASP A 308 -9.58 7.67 4.23
CA ASP A 308 -10.70 6.74 4.42
C ASP A 308 -10.22 5.27 4.45
N PRO A 309 -10.18 4.60 5.63
CA PRO A 309 -9.69 3.22 5.75
C PRO A 309 -10.61 2.17 5.10
N THR A 310 -11.78 2.57 4.60
CA THR A 310 -12.73 1.69 3.93
C THR A 310 -12.59 1.70 2.40
N HIS A 311 -11.87 2.68 1.84
CA HIS A 311 -11.87 2.95 0.41
C HIS A 311 -10.55 2.51 -0.26
N ASN A 312 -10.60 1.38 -0.99
CA ASN A 312 -9.54 1.04 -1.95
C ASN A 312 -9.79 1.82 -3.25
N VAL A 313 -9.01 2.87 -3.50
CA VAL A 313 -9.21 3.74 -4.67
C VAL A 313 -8.84 3.07 -6.00
N ALA A 314 -8.23 1.88 -5.94
CA ALA A 314 -7.82 1.11 -7.11
C ALA A 314 -8.81 0.01 -7.50
N GLU A 315 -9.84 -0.26 -6.68
CA GLU A 315 -10.76 -1.39 -6.87
C GLU A 315 -11.67 -1.22 -8.10
N GLY A 316 -11.79 -2.26 -8.94
CA GLY A 316 -12.80 -2.33 -10.02
C GLY A 316 -12.46 -1.63 -11.33
N TYR A 317 -11.21 -1.18 -11.53
CA TYR A 317 -10.78 -0.44 -12.72
C TYR A 317 -9.88 -1.23 -13.68
N ARG A 318 -9.79 -0.76 -14.93
CA ARG A 318 -8.99 -1.34 -16.01
C ARG A 318 -7.50 -0.98 -15.90
N TRP A 319 -6.84 -1.55 -14.89
CA TRP A 319 -5.40 -1.40 -14.68
C TRP A 319 -4.54 -2.09 -15.75
N ASP A 320 -5.10 -3.06 -16.47
CA ASP A 320 -4.48 -3.66 -17.66
C ASP A 320 -4.25 -2.62 -18.77
N ILE A 321 -5.21 -1.70 -18.99
CA ILE A 321 -5.04 -0.60 -19.95
C ILE A 321 -3.95 0.37 -19.46
N MET A 322 -3.93 0.64 -18.15
CA MET A 322 -2.88 1.47 -17.54
C MET A 322 -1.49 0.88 -17.76
N ALA A 323 -1.33 -0.42 -17.50
CA ALA A 323 -0.08 -1.17 -17.72
C ALA A 323 0.37 -1.12 -19.18
N GLN A 324 -0.57 -1.31 -20.12
CA GLN A 324 -0.28 -1.24 -21.56
C GLN A 324 0.23 0.15 -21.96
N ARG A 325 -0.43 1.23 -21.50
CA ARG A 325 -0.01 2.61 -21.79
C ARG A 325 1.29 2.98 -21.10
N ALA A 326 1.52 2.48 -19.89
CA ALA A 326 2.78 2.66 -19.18
C ALA A 326 3.95 2.00 -19.94
N CYS A 327 3.75 0.77 -20.45
CA CYS A 327 4.73 0.09 -21.30
C CYS A 327 5.05 0.85 -22.59
N GLN A 328 4.07 1.57 -23.16
CA GLN A 328 4.30 2.45 -24.31
C GLN A 328 5.12 3.67 -23.92
N CYS A 329 4.78 4.32 -22.80
CA CYS A 329 5.46 5.49 -22.26
C CYS A 329 6.95 5.25 -22.00
N LEU A 330 7.29 4.07 -21.45
CA LEU A 330 8.68 3.68 -21.16
C LEU A 330 9.58 3.59 -22.41
N LYS A 331 9.00 3.57 -23.61
CA LYS A 331 9.71 3.49 -24.89
C LYS A 331 9.86 4.85 -25.58
N GLN A 332 9.47 5.94 -24.94
CA GLN A 332 9.42 7.29 -25.51
C GLN A 332 10.56 8.15 -24.96
N ASP A 333 10.88 9.25 -25.65
CA ASP A 333 12.00 10.14 -25.33
C ASP A 333 11.95 10.69 -23.88
N CYS A 334 10.75 10.80 -23.30
CA CYS A 334 10.56 11.22 -21.91
C CYS A 334 11.15 10.24 -20.87
N CYS A 335 11.51 9.02 -21.28
CA CYS A 335 12.11 7.99 -20.43
C CYS A 335 13.54 7.61 -20.87
N TYR A 336 14.14 8.39 -21.78
CA TYR A 336 15.51 8.17 -22.27
C TYR A 336 16.37 9.42 -22.07
N ASP A 337 17.64 9.21 -21.73
CA ASP A 337 18.62 10.28 -21.64
C ASP A 337 19.14 10.72 -23.01
N THR A 338 20.07 11.68 -23.04
CA THR A 338 20.64 12.20 -24.31
C THR A 338 21.52 11.20 -25.06
N ASN A 339 21.84 10.07 -24.44
CA ASN A 339 22.67 9.01 -25.01
C ASN A 339 21.83 7.77 -25.38
N ASP A 340 20.51 7.93 -25.53
CA ASP A 340 19.55 6.85 -25.80
C ASP A 340 19.61 5.71 -24.76
N THR A 341 19.98 6.03 -23.50
CA THR A 341 19.93 5.09 -22.39
C THR A 341 18.63 5.26 -21.59
N PRO A 342 17.93 4.16 -21.25
CA PRO A 342 16.73 4.23 -20.41
C PRO A 342 17.06 4.87 -19.06
N VAL A 343 16.27 5.87 -18.67
CA VAL A 343 16.40 6.52 -17.35
C VAL A 343 16.04 5.49 -16.26
N PRO A 344 16.90 5.31 -15.24
CA PRO A 344 16.63 4.33 -14.19
C PRO A 344 15.43 4.73 -13.33
N ALA A 345 14.63 3.74 -12.92
CA ALA A 345 13.61 3.93 -11.89
C ALA A 345 14.22 3.93 -10.48
N TRP A 346 13.52 4.56 -9.53
CA TRP A 346 13.82 4.44 -8.11
C TRP A 346 13.55 3.02 -7.61
N ASN A 347 14.29 2.61 -6.58
CA ASN A 347 14.12 1.30 -5.95
C ASN A 347 12.87 1.27 -5.06
N VAL A 348 11.69 1.11 -5.67
CA VAL A 348 10.39 1.13 -4.98
C VAL A 348 9.79 -0.27 -4.89
N LYS A 349 9.49 -0.71 -3.65
CA LYS A 349 8.77 -1.95 -3.39
C LYS A 349 7.28 -1.80 -3.67
N ARG A 350 6.62 -2.84 -4.16
CA ARG A 350 5.20 -2.83 -4.56
C ARG A 350 4.25 -3.00 -3.36
N ALA A 351 4.80 -3.48 -2.25
CA ALA A 351 4.20 -3.45 -0.92
C ALA A 351 5.27 -3.08 0.10
N ARG A 352 4.90 -2.31 1.12
CA ARG A 352 5.81 -1.91 2.20
C ARG A 352 6.26 -3.12 3.00
N ASP A 353 7.51 -3.10 3.45
CA ASP A 353 7.97 -4.06 4.45
C ASP A 353 7.28 -3.77 5.78
N ILE A 354 6.96 -4.83 6.50
CA ILE A 354 6.39 -4.78 7.85
C ILE A 354 7.43 -5.26 8.86
N GLN A 355 7.31 -4.78 10.09
CA GLN A 355 8.14 -5.24 11.19
C GLN A 355 7.50 -6.45 11.88
N LEU A 356 8.24 -7.55 11.95
CA LEU A 356 7.84 -8.76 12.66
C LEU A 356 8.66 -8.89 13.93
N THR A 357 7.97 -8.96 15.06
CA THR A 357 8.58 -9.29 16.35
C THR A 357 8.44 -10.79 16.57
N VAL A 358 9.56 -11.52 16.45
CA VAL A 358 9.59 -12.96 16.70
C VAL A 358 9.91 -13.21 18.17
N GLU A 359 8.88 -13.63 18.90
CA GLU A 359 8.95 -13.96 20.32
C GLU A 359 9.33 -15.43 20.50
N GLN A 360 10.26 -15.70 21.40
CA GLN A 360 10.65 -17.06 21.79
C GLN A 360 10.88 -17.09 23.30
N TRP A 361 10.35 -18.10 23.97
CA TRP A 361 10.52 -18.23 25.42
C TRP A 361 12.01 -18.28 25.80
N GLY A 362 12.41 -17.51 26.81
CA GLY A 362 13.81 -17.49 27.31
C GLY A 362 14.82 -16.77 26.41
N HIS A 363 14.38 -16.14 25.32
CA HIS A 363 15.24 -15.35 24.43
C HIS A 363 14.71 -13.92 24.26
N SER A 364 15.60 -12.99 23.92
CA SER A 364 15.19 -11.64 23.52
C SER A 364 14.39 -11.68 22.20
N ASP A 365 13.49 -10.71 22.04
CA ASP A 365 12.69 -10.57 20.83
C ASP A 365 13.59 -10.31 19.61
N LEU A 366 13.32 -11.04 18.53
CA LEU A 366 14.01 -10.82 17.25
C LEU A 366 13.12 -9.98 16.32
N ILE A 367 13.60 -8.79 15.98
CA ILE A 367 12.91 -7.89 15.07
C ILE A 367 13.40 -8.13 13.64
N LEU A 368 12.49 -8.44 12.73
CA LEU A 368 12.78 -8.66 11.30
C LEU A 368 11.92 -7.75 10.43
N ARG A 369 12.46 -7.26 9.31
CA ARG A 369 11.69 -6.57 8.26
C ARG A 369 11.46 -7.49 7.07
N MET A 370 10.20 -7.59 6.65
CA MET A 370 9.78 -8.49 5.58
C MET A 370 8.64 -7.90 4.76
N ASN A 371 8.62 -8.17 3.46
CA ASN A 371 7.46 -7.88 2.65
C ASN A 371 6.31 -8.88 2.99
N PRO A 372 5.06 -8.43 3.19
CA PRO A 372 3.92 -9.31 3.51
C PRO A 372 3.70 -10.46 2.52
N TYR A 373 4.09 -10.29 1.26
CA TYR A 373 3.92 -11.31 0.23
C TYR A 373 5.10 -12.30 0.16
N GLU A 374 6.14 -12.15 0.99
CA GLU A 374 7.16 -13.19 1.17
C GLU A 374 6.60 -14.42 1.88
N SER A 375 7.13 -15.59 1.53
CA SER A 375 6.72 -16.85 2.14
C SER A 375 7.23 -16.99 3.58
N ILE A 376 6.49 -17.75 4.40
CA ILE A 376 6.93 -18.12 5.75
C ILE A 376 8.24 -18.91 5.71
N LYS A 377 8.54 -19.63 4.62
CA LYS A 377 9.87 -20.24 4.40
C LYS A 377 11.00 -19.20 4.46
N LYS A 378 10.85 -18.05 3.80
CA LYS A 378 11.83 -16.96 3.85
C LYS A 378 11.95 -16.37 5.26
N LEU A 379 10.84 -16.25 6.00
CA LEU A 379 10.86 -15.82 7.41
C LEU A 379 11.70 -16.79 8.24
N LYS A 380 11.44 -18.09 8.11
CA LYS A 380 12.20 -19.14 8.79
C LYS A 380 13.69 -19.06 8.47
N GLU A 381 14.05 -18.90 7.20
CA GLU A 381 15.45 -18.70 6.77
C GLU A 381 16.10 -17.46 7.39
N LYS A 382 15.39 -16.32 7.46
CA LYS A 382 15.88 -15.10 8.14
C LYS A 382 16.13 -15.37 9.64
N ILE A 383 15.19 -16.03 10.33
CA ILE A 383 15.36 -16.41 11.75
C ILE A 383 16.58 -17.32 11.93
N ARG A 384 16.77 -18.32 11.05
CA ARG A 384 17.94 -19.22 11.10
C ARG A 384 19.25 -18.46 10.98
N ARG A 385 19.34 -17.52 10.03
CA ARG A 385 20.53 -16.69 9.81
C ARG A 385 20.81 -15.78 11.00
N SER A 386 19.78 -15.17 11.59
CA SER A 386 19.94 -14.23 12.71
C SER A 386 20.27 -14.92 14.04
N ARG A 387 19.70 -16.10 14.31
CA ARG A 387 19.91 -16.81 15.60
C ARG A 387 20.92 -17.96 15.53
N GLY A 388 21.45 -18.29 14.35
CA GLY A 388 22.30 -19.48 14.15
C GLY A 388 21.57 -20.81 14.41
N TYR A 389 20.24 -20.81 14.42
CA TYR A 389 19.43 -21.96 14.81
C TYR A 389 19.24 -22.93 13.64
N ALA A 390 19.67 -24.18 13.80
CA ALA A 390 19.56 -25.25 12.79
C ALA A 390 18.34 -26.18 12.99
N GLY A 391 17.57 -26.02 14.07
CA GLY A 391 16.46 -26.92 14.39
C GLY A 391 15.19 -26.71 13.56
N LEU A 392 14.18 -27.55 13.82
CA LEU A 392 12.84 -27.38 13.29
C LEU A 392 12.22 -26.09 13.88
N GLN A 393 11.66 -25.24 13.02
CA GLN A 393 11.00 -24.01 13.43
C GLN A 393 9.49 -24.15 13.23
N ARG A 394 8.74 -24.12 14.33
CA ARG A 394 7.29 -23.96 14.31
C ARG A 394 6.94 -22.53 14.69
N LEU A 395 6.34 -21.80 13.76
CA LEU A 395 5.87 -20.45 13.99
C LEU A 395 4.35 -20.49 14.16
N SER A 396 3.84 -19.69 15.09
CA SER A 396 2.41 -19.50 15.30
C SER A 396 2.06 -18.03 15.33
N PHE A 397 0.87 -17.71 14.84
CA PHE A 397 0.32 -16.37 14.82
C PHE A 397 -1.13 -16.43 15.28
N GLN A 398 -1.58 -15.37 15.94
CA GLN A 398 -2.95 -15.24 16.42
C GLN A 398 -3.45 -13.84 16.09
N GLU A 399 -4.55 -13.76 15.33
CA GLU A 399 -5.25 -12.49 15.14
C GLU A 399 -5.95 -12.07 16.45
N PRO A 400 -6.10 -10.78 16.74
CA PRO A 400 -6.87 -10.31 17.90
C PRO A 400 -8.29 -10.89 17.92
N GLY A 401 -8.64 -11.64 18.96
CA GLY A 401 -9.94 -12.31 19.09
C GLY A 401 -10.11 -13.59 18.24
N GLY A 402 -9.08 -14.01 17.50
CA GLY A 402 -9.06 -15.25 16.73
C GLY A 402 -8.33 -16.40 17.42
N GLU A 403 -8.40 -17.59 16.84
CA GLU A 403 -7.63 -18.75 17.29
C GLU A 403 -6.17 -18.66 16.84
N ARG A 404 -5.28 -19.24 17.65
CA ARG A 404 -3.86 -19.34 17.32
C ARG A 404 -3.66 -20.40 16.23
N GLN A 405 -3.07 -19.99 15.12
CA GLN A 405 -2.81 -20.85 13.97
C GLN A 405 -1.31 -21.05 13.73
N LEU A 406 -0.96 -22.24 13.23
CA LEU A 406 0.41 -22.56 12.82
C LEU A 406 0.69 -22.00 11.43
N LEU A 407 1.88 -21.41 11.26
CA LEU A 407 2.32 -20.82 10.01
C LEU A 407 3.02 -21.86 9.12
N SER A 408 2.38 -22.15 8.00
CA SER A 408 2.86 -23.05 6.97
C SER A 408 3.94 -22.41 6.11
N SER A 409 5.01 -23.15 5.85
CA SER A 409 6.15 -22.67 5.05
C SER A 409 5.79 -22.31 3.60
N HIS A 410 4.69 -22.85 3.05
CA HIS A 410 4.26 -22.60 1.66
C HIS A 410 3.37 -21.34 1.52
N CYS A 411 2.85 -20.81 2.62
CA CYS A 411 2.02 -19.61 2.61
C CYS A 411 2.87 -18.34 2.76
N SER A 412 2.30 -17.18 2.40
CA SER A 412 2.87 -15.85 2.69
C SER A 412 2.38 -15.30 4.02
N LEU A 413 2.98 -14.22 4.52
CA LEU A 413 2.46 -13.49 5.69
C LEU A 413 1.07 -12.91 5.39
N ALA A 414 0.87 -12.37 4.18
CA ALA A 414 -0.38 -11.83 3.67
C ALA A 414 -1.52 -12.88 3.68
N TYR A 415 -1.21 -14.15 3.39
CA TYR A 415 -2.20 -15.25 3.47
C TYR A 415 -2.82 -15.35 4.86
N TYR A 416 -2.02 -15.11 5.90
CA TYR A 416 -2.46 -15.10 7.30
C TYR A 416 -3.00 -13.74 7.75
N GLY A 417 -3.17 -12.78 6.85
CA GLY A 417 -3.63 -11.43 7.18
C GLY A 417 -2.59 -10.53 7.83
N ILE A 418 -1.31 -10.90 7.80
CA ILE A 418 -0.24 -10.15 8.45
C ILE A 418 0.26 -9.06 7.47
N PHE A 419 -0.29 -7.86 7.61
CA PHE A 419 0.01 -6.69 6.76
C PHE A 419 0.56 -5.48 7.52
N SER A 420 0.75 -5.60 8.82
CA SER A 420 1.23 -4.56 9.71
C SER A 420 2.15 -5.15 10.77
N ASP A 421 2.77 -4.29 11.57
CA ASP A 421 3.67 -4.70 12.62
C ASP A 421 2.98 -5.67 13.59
N THR A 422 3.58 -6.85 13.77
CA THR A 422 2.91 -8.00 14.38
C THR A 422 3.89 -8.88 15.14
N HIS A 423 3.40 -9.50 16.22
CA HIS A 423 4.12 -10.47 17.02
C HIS A 423 3.84 -11.90 16.51
N ILE A 424 4.89 -12.68 16.27
CA ILE A 424 4.83 -14.09 15.87
C ILE A 424 5.60 -14.89 16.91
N CYS A 425 4.98 -15.94 17.44
CA CYS A 425 5.65 -16.78 18.43
C CYS A 425 6.37 -17.93 17.73
N LEU A 426 7.68 -18.04 17.95
CA LEU A 426 8.49 -19.20 17.65
C LEU A 426 8.33 -20.21 18.79
N LEU A 427 7.68 -21.33 18.47
CA LEU A 427 7.50 -22.43 19.39
C LEU A 427 8.77 -23.28 19.35
N ASP A 428 9.37 -23.51 20.52
CA ASP A 428 10.41 -24.51 20.70
C ASP A 428 9.82 -25.89 20.43
N THR A 429 10.00 -26.38 19.20
CA THR A 429 9.97 -27.82 18.99
C THR A 429 11.31 -28.34 19.45
N VAL A 430 11.35 -28.84 20.68
CA VAL A 430 12.28 -29.91 21.02
C VAL A 430 12.05 -30.96 19.93
N SER A 431 12.96 -31.10 18.96
CA SER A 431 12.91 -32.31 18.16
C SER A 431 13.25 -33.40 19.17
N PRO A 432 12.42 -34.44 19.32
CA PRO A 432 12.63 -35.41 20.38
C PRO A 432 14.07 -35.88 20.28
N GLU A 433 14.76 -35.85 21.42
CA GLU A 433 16.06 -36.48 21.54
C GLU A 433 15.91 -37.91 20.98
N ILE A 434 16.66 -38.20 19.92
CA ILE A 434 16.63 -39.52 19.31
C ILE A 434 17.65 -40.41 20.02
N GLN A 435 17.29 -41.66 20.25
CA GLN A 435 18.17 -42.67 20.76
C GLN A 435 18.70 -43.49 19.60
N VAL A 436 19.98 -43.34 19.27
CA VAL A 436 20.64 -44.17 18.25
C VAL A 436 21.42 -45.29 18.91
N PHE A 437 21.43 -46.47 18.28
CA PHE A 437 22.22 -47.61 18.73
C PHE A 437 23.53 -47.66 17.95
N VAL A 438 24.66 -47.77 18.66
CA VAL A 438 25.96 -47.99 18.02
C VAL A 438 26.36 -49.43 18.24
N LYS A 439 26.43 -50.20 17.14
CA LYS A 439 26.87 -51.60 17.15
C LYS A 439 28.38 -51.67 17.05
N ASN A 440 29.00 -52.21 18.09
CA ASN A 440 30.45 -52.37 18.20
C ASN A 440 30.94 -53.60 17.39
N PRO A 441 32.26 -53.68 17.12
CA PRO A 441 32.86 -54.83 16.44
C PRO A 441 32.68 -56.16 17.18
N ASP A 442 32.48 -56.13 18.51
CA ASP A 442 32.19 -57.31 19.34
C ASP A 442 30.72 -57.79 19.23
N GLY A 443 29.91 -57.11 18.41
CA GLY A 443 28.51 -57.43 18.17
C GLY A 443 27.53 -56.80 19.17
N ARG A 444 28.00 -56.16 20.25
CA ARG A 444 27.13 -55.50 21.24
C ARG A 444 26.72 -54.10 20.78
N SER A 445 25.50 -53.70 21.11
CA SER A 445 24.97 -52.37 20.80
C SER A 445 24.82 -51.52 22.05
N HIS A 446 25.23 -50.26 21.98
CA HIS A 446 25.04 -49.27 23.05
C HIS A 446 24.13 -48.15 22.57
N ALA A 447 23.18 -47.74 23.42
CA ALA A 447 22.31 -46.61 23.14
C ALA A 447 23.00 -45.27 23.45
N TYR A 448 22.86 -44.31 22.54
CA TYR A 448 23.32 -42.94 22.68
C TYR A 448 22.18 -41.98 22.40
N ALA A 449 21.88 -41.11 23.36
CA ALA A 449 20.92 -40.05 23.19
C ALA A 449 21.57 -38.89 22.43
N THR A 450 20.94 -38.43 21.34
CA THR A 450 21.45 -37.39 20.45
C THR A 450 20.31 -36.62 19.79
N HIS A 451 20.63 -35.56 19.04
CA HIS A 451 19.65 -34.78 18.30
C HIS A 451 19.86 -34.97 16.79
N PRO A 452 18.80 -35.06 15.95
CA PRO A 452 18.92 -35.28 14.50
C PRO A 452 19.80 -34.26 13.77
N TYR A 453 19.96 -33.07 14.35
CA TYR A 453 20.76 -31.98 13.78
C TYR A 453 22.16 -31.83 14.40
N HIS A 454 22.55 -32.66 15.36
CA HIS A 454 23.92 -32.69 15.87
C HIS A 454 24.89 -33.27 14.83
N LEU A 455 26.13 -32.82 14.87
CA LEU A 455 27.20 -33.34 14.02
C LEU A 455 27.59 -34.77 14.42
N ILE A 456 27.97 -35.60 13.44
CA ILE A 456 28.48 -36.95 13.68
C ILE A 456 29.71 -36.94 14.60
N LEU A 457 30.52 -35.87 14.56
CA LEU A 457 31.64 -35.70 15.50
C LEU A 457 31.19 -35.76 16.97
N GLY A 458 30.03 -35.20 17.31
CA GLY A 458 29.53 -35.23 18.69
C GLY A 458 29.18 -36.64 19.16
N LEU A 459 28.72 -37.53 18.25
CA LEU A 459 28.53 -38.94 18.58
C LEU A 459 29.86 -39.65 18.81
N LYS A 460 30.88 -39.35 18.00
CA LYS A 460 32.21 -39.95 18.17
C LYS A 460 32.85 -39.59 19.51
N GLN A 461 32.70 -38.33 19.92
CA GLN A 461 33.13 -37.88 21.25
C GLN A 461 32.40 -38.65 22.36
N LYS A 462 31.07 -38.80 22.26
CA LYS A 462 30.30 -39.61 23.23
C LYS A 462 30.73 -41.08 23.27
N ILE A 463 31.09 -41.66 22.12
CA ILE A 463 31.63 -43.02 22.06
C ILE A 463 33.01 -43.08 22.72
N GLU A 464 33.87 -42.09 22.49
CA GLU A 464 35.19 -41.98 23.11
C GLU A 464 35.09 -41.85 24.63
N ASP A 465 34.22 -40.96 25.12
CA ASP A 465 34.01 -40.77 26.56
C ASP A 465 33.50 -42.03 27.24
N ARG A 466 32.63 -42.80 26.57
CA ARG A 466 32.00 -43.99 27.16
C ARG A 466 32.82 -45.27 26.99
N GLN A 467 33.50 -45.43 25.85
CA GLN A 467 34.17 -46.67 25.47
C GLN A 467 35.69 -46.55 25.41
N GLY A 468 36.25 -45.35 25.55
CA GLY A 468 37.69 -45.09 25.50
C GLY A 468 38.33 -45.22 24.11
N LEU A 469 37.54 -45.40 23.04
CA LEU A 469 38.06 -45.50 21.67
C LEU A 469 38.25 -44.10 21.08
N PRO A 470 39.48 -43.66 20.73
CA PRO A 470 39.71 -42.30 20.27
C PRO A 470 38.90 -41.95 19.02
N SER A 471 38.27 -40.77 18.97
CA SER A 471 37.41 -40.34 17.85
C SER A 471 38.09 -40.44 16.46
N LYS A 472 39.43 -40.31 16.42
CA LYS A 472 40.24 -40.46 15.19
C LYS A 472 40.28 -41.91 14.68
N GLN A 473 40.21 -42.88 15.57
CA GLN A 473 40.21 -44.32 15.23
C GLN A 473 38.80 -44.85 14.93
N GLN A 474 37.75 -44.05 15.16
CA GLN A 474 36.37 -44.43 14.92
C GLN A 474 35.92 -44.19 13.47
N GLN A 475 35.37 -45.23 12.85
CA GLN A 475 34.62 -45.16 11.60
C GLN A 475 33.17 -45.57 11.85
N LEU A 476 32.25 -44.64 11.61
CA LEU A 476 30.81 -44.87 11.76
C LEU A 476 30.20 -45.07 10.38
N GLU A 477 29.31 -46.05 10.26
CA GLU A 477 28.65 -46.41 9.01
C GLU A 477 27.16 -46.64 9.22
N PHE A 478 26.33 -46.16 8.29
CA PHE A 478 24.89 -46.38 8.27
C PHE A 478 24.43 -46.71 6.85
N ARG A 479 23.68 -47.81 6.69
CA ARG A 479 23.17 -48.30 5.39
C ARG A 479 24.23 -48.37 4.28
N GLY A 480 25.45 -48.79 4.61
CA GLY A 480 26.55 -48.89 3.64
C GLY A 480 27.33 -47.58 3.40
N GLN A 481 26.96 -46.48 4.07
CA GLN A 481 27.59 -45.17 3.90
C GLN A 481 28.42 -44.77 5.13
N VAL A 482 29.69 -44.39 4.90
CA VAL A 482 30.58 -43.87 5.95
C VAL A 482 30.19 -42.44 6.33
N LEU A 483 29.92 -42.25 7.62
CA LEU A 483 29.48 -40.98 8.19
C LEU A 483 30.66 -40.02 8.40
N GLN A 484 30.55 -38.81 7.85
CA GLN A 484 31.58 -37.78 7.96
C GLN A 484 31.32 -36.85 9.15
N ASN A 485 32.39 -36.41 9.79
CA ASN A 485 32.34 -35.63 11.03
C ASN A 485 31.50 -34.34 10.92
N TRP A 486 31.52 -33.68 9.75
CA TRP A 486 30.94 -32.36 9.51
C TRP A 486 29.47 -32.38 9.06
N PHE A 487 28.91 -33.57 8.83
CA PHE A 487 27.48 -33.72 8.51
C PHE A 487 26.69 -34.06 9.79
N ASN A 488 25.38 -33.80 9.75
CA ASN A 488 24.47 -34.17 10.84
C ASN A 488 23.72 -35.48 10.53
N PHE A 489 23.05 -36.05 11.52
CA PHE A 489 22.29 -37.31 11.38
C PHE A 489 21.21 -37.24 10.30
N SER A 490 20.49 -36.11 10.19
CA SER A 490 19.42 -35.92 9.21
C SER A 490 19.91 -35.98 7.75
N CYS A 491 21.16 -35.59 7.48
CA CYS A 491 21.78 -35.72 6.14
C CYS A 491 21.86 -37.17 5.66
N TYR A 492 21.92 -38.13 6.60
CA TYR A 492 21.98 -39.56 6.33
C TYR A 492 20.63 -40.27 6.49
N GLY A 493 19.57 -39.52 6.79
CA GLY A 493 18.25 -40.08 7.06
C GLY A 493 18.19 -40.97 8.32
N ILE A 494 19.10 -40.77 9.28
CA ILE A 494 19.11 -41.51 10.55
C ILE A 494 17.97 -41.00 11.44
N GLN A 495 17.14 -41.93 11.93
CA GLN A 495 15.97 -41.70 12.76
C GLN A 495 16.16 -42.26 14.17
N ASP A 496 15.15 -42.11 15.01
CA ASP A 496 15.12 -42.73 16.32
C ASP A 496 15.21 -44.25 16.23
N SER A 497 15.94 -44.85 17.17
CA SER A 497 16.16 -46.29 17.27
C SER A 497 16.93 -46.93 16.11
N ASP A 498 17.52 -46.14 15.20
CA ASP A 498 18.40 -46.64 14.14
C ASP A 498 19.74 -47.15 14.69
N THR A 499 20.32 -48.12 13.99
CA THR A 499 21.62 -48.72 14.34
C THR A 499 22.74 -48.26 13.40
N ILE A 500 23.77 -47.66 13.97
CA ILE A 500 25.02 -47.23 13.31
C ILE A 500 26.10 -48.25 13.64
N ILE A 501 26.88 -48.67 12.64
CA ILE A 501 27.97 -49.64 12.80
C ILE A 501 29.25 -48.88 13.13
N LEU A 502 29.92 -49.26 14.21
CA LEU A 502 31.24 -48.77 14.58
C LEU A 502 32.33 -49.77 14.19
N SER A 503 33.30 -49.31 13.41
CA SER A 503 34.51 -50.05 13.08
C SER A 503 35.75 -49.26 13.48
N LYS A 504 36.84 -49.99 13.80
CA LYS A 504 38.14 -49.39 14.14
C LYS A 504 38.97 -49.24 12.87
N LYS A 505 39.43 -48.01 12.59
CA LYS A 505 40.45 -47.78 11.56
C LYS A 505 41.76 -48.41 12.02
N LYS A 506 42.40 -49.20 11.15
CA LYS A 506 43.80 -49.63 11.38
C LYS A 506 44.67 -48.38 11.27
N GLU A 507 45.53 -48.14 12.25
CA GLU A 507 46.60 -47.15 12.11
C GLU A 507 47.49 -47.58 10.94
N GLU A 508 47.66 -46.70 9.95
CA GLU A 508 48.84 -46.78 9.09
C GLU A 508 50.04 -46.56 10.00
N ALA A 509 50.89 -47.58 10.11
CA ALA A 509 52.13 -47.49 10.85
C ALA A 509 52.97 -46.34 10.27
N LEU A 510 53.12 -45.27 11.05
CA LEU A 510 54.23 -44.35 10.88
C LEU A 510 55.51 -45.17 10.96
N PHE A 511 56.26 -45.19 9.84
CA PHE A 511 57.54 -45.88 9.69
C PHE A 511 58.45 -45.68 10.92
N PRO A 512 59.13 -46.74 11.42
CA PRO A 512 60.15 -46.54 12.43
C PRO A 512 61.36 -45.85 11.79
N SER A 513 61.82 -44.82 12.48
CA SER A 513 63.10 -44.15 12.28
C SER A 513 64.27 -45.14 12.38
N SER A 514 65.11 -45.20 11.35
CA SER A 514 66.51 -45.62 11.41
C SER A 514 67.28 -44.90 10.31
#